data_AF-A0A453LSQ8-F1
#
_entry.id   AF-A0A453LSQ8-F1
#
_cell.length_a   1.000
_cell.length_b   1.000
_cell.length_c   1.000
_cell.angle_alpha   90.00
_cell.angle_beta   90.00
_cell.angle_gamma   90.00
#
_symmetry.space_group_name_H-M   'P 1'
#
loop_
_entity.id
_entity.type
_entity.pdbx_description
1 polymer ?
#
loop_
_entity_poly.entity_id
_entity_poly.type
_entity_poly.pdbx_seq_one_letter_code
_entity_poly.pdbx_strand_id
1 'polypeptide(L)'
;MILKQKLRGQGMAFLVGGGSVMQKILAPREVITVDCACIVAMTTTINFQLQNPTPHRRAVLVFGGVNQLKASLTGPGVVFIQSLPFNRLSQRIASRSVGAPSLRDNPRFFIQIVMFFFLAYVMIVSSIILTDV
;
A
#
# COMPACT_ATOMS: atom_id res chain seq x y z
N MET A 1 -7.32 5.36 -1.59
CA MET A 1 -8.69 5.66 -2.06
C MET A 1 -8.91 4.86 -3.33
N ILE A 2 -9.98 4.06 -3.40
CA ILE A 2 -10.30 3.24 -4.60
C ILE A 2 -11.39 3.99 -5.38
N LEU A 3 -11.15 4.25 -6.67
CA LEU A 3 -12.13 4.86 -7.56
C LEU A 3 -12.89 3.77 -8.31
N LYS A 4 -14.22 3.78 -8.25
CA LYS A 4 -15.09 2.88 -9.02
C LYS A 4 -15.87 3.70 -10.04
N GLN A 5 -15.73 3.36 -11.31
CA GLN A 5 -16.47 4.01 -12.39
C GLN A 5 -17.53 3.07 -12.94
N LYS A 6 -18.71 3.62 -13.25
CA LYS A 6 -19.82 2.88 -13.83
C LYS A 6 -19.90 3.20 -15.31
N LEU A 7 -19.68 2.19 -16.15
CA LEU A 7 -19.86 2.31 -17.60
C LEU A 7 -21.32 1.96 -17.95
N ARG A 8 -21.96 2.79 -18.78
CA ARG A 8 -23.31 2.60 -19.33
C ARG A 8 -23.31 3.05 -20.79
N GLY A 9 -23.97 2.30 -21.66
CA GLY A 9 -24.07 2.61 -23.08
C GLY A 9 -24.28 1.33 -23.89
N GLN A 10 -24.50 1.49 -25.19
CA GLN A 10 -24.52 0.40 -26.15
C GLN A 10 -23.24 0.47 -26.98
N GLY A 11 -22.47 -0.61 -27.01
CA GLY A 11 -21.17 -0.66 -27.68
C GLY A 11 -20.18 -1.59 -26.99
N MET A 12 -18.93 -1.57 -27.45
CA MET A 12 -17.84 -2.35 -26.86
C MET A 12 -17.00 -1.49 -25.92
N ALA A 13 -16.63 -2.05 -24.78
CA ALA A 13 -15.70 -1.44 -23.84
C ALA A 13 -14.47 -2.34 -23.67
N PHE A 14 -13.28 -1.74 -23.70
CA PHE A 14 -12.03 -2.44 -23.51
C PHE A 14 -11.45 -2.11 -22.14
N LEU A 15 -11.06 -3.15 -21.40
CA LEU A 15 -10.50 -3.05 -20.06
C LEU A 15 -9.16 -3.78 -20.04
N VAL A 16 -8.15 -3.18 -19.40
CA VAL A 16 -6.81 -3.77 -19.29
C VAL A 16 -6.62 -4.30 -17.87
N GLY A 17 -6.29 -5.58 -17.75
CA GLY A 17 -5.87 -6.21 -16.51
C GLY A 17 -4.38 -6.52 -16.52
N GLY A 18 -3.73 -6.41 -15.37
CA GLY A 18 -2.32 -6.76 -15.20
C GLY A 18 -2.12 -8.27 -15.01
N GLY A 19 -1.29 -8.87 -15.87
CA GLY A 19 -1.02 -10.32 -15.85
C GLY A 19 -2.11 -11.11 -16.56
N SER A 20 -2.65 -12.13 -15.89
CA SER A 20 -3.75 -12.96 -16.41
C SER A 20 -5.08 -12.54 -15.77
N VAL A 21 -6.14 -12.51 -16.57
CA VAL A 21 -7.50 -12.16 -16.14
C VAL A 21 -8.37 -13.40 -16.13
N MET A 22 -8.95 -13.71 -14.97
CA MET A 22 -9.89 -14.81 -14.79
C MET A 22 -11.31 -14.28 -14.59
N GLN A 23 -12.25 -14.85 -15.33
CA GLN A 23 -13.68 -14.62 -15.13
C GLN A 23 -14.21 -15.60 -14.08
N LYS A 24 -14.88 -15.07 -13.05
CA LYS A 24 -15.58 -15.86 -12.03
C LYS A 24 -17.06 -15.48 -12.03
N ILE A 25 -17.90 -16.50 -12.19
CA ILE A 25 -19.36 -16.38 -12.05
C ILE A 25 -19.69 -16.69 -10.59
N LEU A 26 -20.43 -15.79 -9.95
CA LEU A 26 -20.93 -15.94 -8.58
C LEU A 26 -22.40 -16.35 -8.62
N ALA A 27 -22.72 -17.47 -7.99
CA ALA A 27 -24.08 -17.89 -7.74
C ALA A 27 -24.79 -16.97 -6.74
N PRO A 28 -26.14 -16.99 -6.66
CA PRO A 28 -26.87 -16.27 -5.63
C PRO A 28 -26.38 -16.65 -4.23
N ARG A 29 -26.08 -15.65 -3.39
CA ARG A 29 -25.51 -15.82 -2.04
C ARG A 29 -24.08 -16.39 -1.99
N GLU A 30 -23.42 -16.63 -3.12
CA GLU A 30 -21.99 -16.97 -3.12
C GLU A 30 -21.18 -15.72 -2.75
N VAL A 31 -20.24 -15.88 -1.81
CA VAL A 31 -19.37 -14.82 -1.33
C VAL A 31 -17.93 -15.17 -1.65
N ILE A 32 -17.21 -14.25 -2.27
CA ILE A 32 -15.77 -14.35 -2.47
C ILE A 32 -15.06 -13.16 -1.85
N THR A 33 -13.97 -13.42 -1.13
CA THR A 33 -13.09 -12.37 -0.61
C THR A 33 -11.85 -12.29 -1.48
N VAL A 34 -11.61 -11.11 -2.05
CA VAL A 34 -10.48 -10.83 -2.94
C VAL A 34 -9.80 -9.52 -2.55
N ASP A 35 -8.53 -9.38 -2.90
CA ASP A 35 -7.83 -8.10 -2.77
C ASP A 35 -8.48 -7.08 -3.71
N CYS A 36 -8.79 -5.88 -3.20
CA CYS A 36 -9.44 -4.83 -3.99
C CYS A 36 -8.63 -4.45 -5.23
N ALA A 37 -7.30 -4.50 -5.13
CA ALA A 37 -6.43 -4.16 -6.24
C ALA A 37 -6.51 -5.19 -7.39
N CYS A 38 -6.93 -6.43 -7.10
CA CYS A 38 -7.03 -7.49 -8.08
C CYS A 38 -8.37 -7.51 -8.84
N ILE A 39 -9.29 -6.58 -8.57
CA ILE A 39 -10.59 -6.53 -9.27
C ILE A 39 -10.46 -5.62 -10.49
N VAL A 40 -10.75 -6.16 -11.68
CA VAL A 40 -10.75 -5.40 -12.95
C VAL A 40 -12.14 -4.84 -13.23
N ALA A 41 -13.15 -5.70 -13.20
CA ALA A 41 -14.54 -5.34 -13.44
C ALA A 41 -15.50 -6.28 -12.72
N MET A 42 -16.70 -5.80 -12.46
CA MET A 42 -17.77 -6.58 -11.84
C MET A 42 -19.12 -6.14 -12.41
N THR A 43 -20.09 -7.04 -12.46
CA THR A 43 -21.47 -6.68 -12.79
C THR A 43 -22.09 -5.86 -11.67
N THR A 44 -23.06 -5.00 -12.03
CA THR A 44 -23.75 -4.14 -11.05
C THR A 44 -24.62 -4.89 -10.05
N THR A 45 -24.87 -6.18 -10.31
CA THR A 45 -25.64 -7.09 -9.45
C THR A 45 -24.84 -7.59 -8.25
N ILE A 46 -23.51 -7.49 -8.29
CA ILE A 46 -22.63 -7.95 -7.21
C ILE A 46 -22.61 -6.90 -6.09
N ASN A 47 -22.83 -7.35 -4.85
CA ASN A 47 -22.66 -6.52 -3.67
C ASN A 47 -21.17 -6.43 -3.30
N PHE A 48 -20.62 -5.23 -3.35
CA PHE A 48 -19.22 -4.93 -3.00
C PHE A 48 -19.13 -4.34 -1.59
N GLN A 49 -18.39 -4.99 -0.70
CA GLN A 49 -18.09 -4.47 0.64
C GLN A 49 -16.59 -4.42 0.89
N LEU A 50 -16.08 -3.25 1.25
CA LEU A 50 -14.68 -3.06 1.61
C LEU A 50 -14.44 -3.49 3.06
N GLN A 51 -13.59 -4.48 3.27
CA GLN A 51 -13.12 -4.86 4.60
C GLN A 51 -11.90 -4.00 4.94
N ASN A 52 -12.14 -2.87 5.61
CA ASN A 52 -11.04 -2.05 6.11
C ASN A 52 -10.39 -2.71 7.34
N PRO A 53 -9.05 -2.74 7.42
CA PRO A 53 -8.39 -3.10 8.67
C PRO A 53 -8.76 -2.08 9.74
N THR A 54 -9.14 -2.57 10.91
CA THR A 54 -9.57 -1.84 12.10
C THR A 54 -8.73 -0.57 12.37
N PRO A 55 -9.35 0.56 12.77
CA PRO A 55 -8.67 1.86 12.96
C PRO A 55 -7.58 1.88 14.05
N HIS A 56 -7.49 0.84 14.88
CA HIS A 56 -6.52 0.73 15.99
C HIS A 56 -5.12 0.22 15.58
N ARG A 57 -4.88 -0.13 14.31
CA ARG A 57 -3.53 -0.48 13.80
C ARG A 57 -2.77 0.69 13.17
N ARG A 58 -3.14 1.94 13.46
CA ARG A 58 -2.31 3.11 13.07
C ARG A 58 -0.90 3.08 13.70
N ALA A 59 -0.68 2.33 14.78
CA ALA A 59 0.65 2.09 15.35
C ALA A 59 1.51 1.10 14.51
N VAL A 60 0.90 0.31 13.62
CA VAL A 60 1.56 -0.63 12.71
C VAL A 60 1.71 -0.01 11.30
N LEU A 61 1.79 1.32 11.21
CA LEU A 61 2.30 2.02 10.02
C LEU A 61 3.84 2.12 10.02
N VAL A 62 4.49 1.60 11.08
CA VAL A 62 5.95 1.62 11.27
C VAL A 62 6.64 0.34 10.80
N PHE A 63 5.91 -0.77 10.65
CA PHE A 63 6.43 -1.96 9.99
C PHE A 63 5.86 -1.99 8.59
N GLY A 64 6.72 -1.99 7.57
CA GLY A 64 6.43 -1.97 6.12
C GLY A 64 5.61 -3.16 5.60
N GLY A 65 4.50 -3.46 6.25
CA GLY A 65 3.53 -4.48 5.90
C GLY A 65 2.57 -3.95 4.86
N VAL A 66 2.56 -4.61 3.71
CA VAL A 66 1.66 -4.39 2.58
C VAL A 66 0.22 -4.18 3.07
N ASN A 67 -0.33 -2.98 2.86
CA ASN A 67 -1.73 -2.67 3.17
C ASN A 67 -2.67 -3.47 2.24
N GLN A 68 -3.00 -4.70 2.62
CA GLN A 68 -3.94 -5.54 1.89
C GLN A 68 -5.38 -5.07 2.18
N LEU A 69 -5.93 -4.24 1.29
CA LEU A 69 -7.34 -3.88 1.30
C LEU A 69 -8.15 -5.05 0.73
N LYS A 70 -8.87 -5.78 1.57
CA LYS A 70 -9.74 -6.89 1.13
C LYS A 70 -11.13 -6.38 0.81
N ALA A 71 -11.75 -6.90 -0.24
CA ALA A 71 -13.15 -6.71 -0.58
C ALA A 71 -13.89 -8.04 -0.53
N SER A 72 -15.08 -8.00 0.05
CA SER A 72 -16.08 -9.06 -0.05
C SER A 72 -16.99 -8.77 -1.24
N LEU A 73 -17.15 -9.73 -2.13
CA LEU A 73 -18.06 -9.68 -3.27
C LEU A 73 -19.12 -10.76 -3.11
N THR A 74 -20.39 -10.36 -3.08
CA THR A 74 -21.51 -11.29 -2.95
C THR A 74 -22.34 -11.29 -4.23
N GLY A 75 -22.59 -12.46 -4.79
CA GLY A 75 -23.37 -12.67 -6.02
C GLY A 75 -24.88 -12.43 -5.87
N PRO A 76 -25.64 -12.53 -6.99
CA PRO A 76 -25.25 -13.13 -8.26
C PRO A 76 -24.55 -12.18 -9.25
N GLY A 77 -23.65 -12.70 -10.10
CA GLY A 77 -23.05 -11.90 -11.17
C GLY A 77 -21.70 -12.42 -11.68
N VAL A 78 -21.01 -11.59 -12.46
CA VAL A 78 -19.68 -11.91 -13.01
C VAL A 78 -18.66 -10.93 -12.47
N VAL A 79 -17.53 -11.44 -12.00
CA VAL A 79 -16.36 -10.64 -11.63
C VAL A 79 -15.15 -11.07 -12.46
N PHE A 80 -14.37 -10.08 -12.90
CA PHE A 80 -13.09 -10.26 -13.56
C PHE A 80 -11.96 -9.92 -12.59
N ILE A 81 -11.09 -10.90 -12.35
CA ILE A 81 -10.00 -10.83 -11.38
C ILE A 81 -8.67 -10.91 -12.13
N GLN A 82 -7.73 -10.03 -11.80
CA GLN A 82 -6.37 -10.03 -12.34
C GLN A 82 -5.37 -10.66 -11.37
N SER A 83 -4.33 -11.31 -11.89
CA SER A 83 -3.29 -11.95 -11.09
C SER A 83 -2.25 -10.97 -10.53
N LEU A 84 -1.93 -9.91 -11.30
CA LEU A 84 -0.82 -8.99 -10.99
C LEU A 84 -1.31 -7.54 -10.98
N PRO A 85 -1.84 -7.06 -9.85
CA PRO A 85 -2.19 -5.66 -9.72
C PRO A 85 -0.94 -4.77 -9.71
N PHE A 86 -1.02 -3.61 -10.36
CA PHE A 86 0.10 -2.67 -10.50
C PHE A 86 0.75 -2.31 -9.15
N ASN A 87 -0.04 -2.16 -8.09
CA ASN A 87 0.47 -1.88 -6.74
C ASN A 87 1.44 -2.95 -6.21
N ARG A 88 1.22 -4.23 -6.55
CA ARG A 88 2.15 -5.29 -6.15
C ARG A 88 3.42 -5.29 -7.00
N LEU A 89 3.30 -4.94 -8.28
CA LEU A 89 4.45 -4.80 -9.16
C LEU A 89 5.34 -3.63 -8.72
N SER A 90 4.75 -2.45 -8.49
CA SER A 90 5.49 -1.26 -8.06
C SER A 90 6.15 -1.45 -6.70
N GLN A 91 5.50 -2.10 -5.74
CA GLN A 91 6.12 -2.44 -4.46
C GLN A 91 7.31 -3.39 -4.63
N ARG A 92 7.21 -4.41 -5.49
CA ARG A 92 8.31 -5.34 -5.76
C ARG A 92 9.48 -4.68 -6.49
N ILE A 93 9.20 -3.69 -7.33
CA ILE A 93 10.22 -2.89 -8.00
C ILE A 93 10.86 -1.95 -6.96
N ALA A 94 10.06 -1.22 -6.19
CA ALA A 94 10.52 -0.30 -5.16
C ALA A 94 11.37 -1.00 -4.08
N SER A 95 11.00 -2.22 -3.68
CA SER A 95 11.76 -3.01 -2.69
C SER A 95 13.08 -3.55 -3.24
N ARG A 96 13.26 -3.55 -4.57
CA ARG A 96 14.47 -4.06 -5.24
C ARG A 96 15.31 -2.95 -5.86
N SER A 97 14.72 -1.81 -6.19
CA SER A 97 15.46 -0.60 -6.48
C SER A 97 16.22 -0.19 -5.23
N VAL A 98 17.49 0.18 -5.38
CA VAL A 98 18.32 0.73 -4.30
C VAL A 98 17.73 2.08 -3.89
N GLY A 99 16.67 2.04 -3.08
CA GLY A 99 16.18 3.21 -2.39
C GLY A 99 17.20 3.57 -1.33
N ALA A 100 17.61 4.84 -1.30
CA ALA A 100 18.45 5.37 -0.23
C ALA A 100 17.96 4.84 1.13
N PRO A 101 18.87 4.43 2.03
CA PRO A 101 18.48 3.85 3.31
C PRO A 101 17.48 4.79 3.98
N SER A 102 16.27 4.28 4.23
CA SER A 102 15.26 4.99 4.99
C SER A 102 15.90 5.37 6.33
N LEU A 103 16.13 6.67 6.53
CA LEU A 103 16.64 7.25 7.79
C LEU A 103 15.78 6.82 9.00
N ARG A 104 14.56 6.33 8.74
CA ARG A 104 13.55 5.96 9.72
C ARG A 104 13.65 4.52 10.22
N ASP A 105 14.42 3.67 9.56
CA ASP A 105 14.43 2.23 9.85
C ASP A 105 15.55 1.84 10.83
N ASN A 106 16.51 2.75 11.09
CA ASN A 106 17.62 2.49 11.99
C ASN A 106 17.67 3.50 13.15
N PRO A 107 17.08 3.19 14.33
CA PRO A 107 17.13 4.08 15.48
C PRO A 107 18.56 4.39 15.95
N ARG A 108 19.53 3.51 15.63
CA ARG A 108 20.95 3.75 15.93
C ARG A 108 21.53 4.91 15.12
N PHE A 109 21.06 5.13 13.89
CA PHE A 109 21.55 6.20 13.03
C PHE A 109 21.13 7.58 13.54
N PHE A 110 19.89 7.71 14.02
CA PHE A 110 19.41 8.96 14.63
C PHE A 110 20.16 9.27 15.93
N ILE A 111 20.39 8.25 16.77
CA ILE A 111 21.20 8.38 18.00
C ILE A 111 22.62 8.84 17.64
N GLN A 112 23.20 8.30 16.58
CA GLN A 112 24.56 8.64 16.15
C GLN A 112 24.68 10.08 15.62
N ILE A 113 23.66 10.58 14.91
CA ILE A 113 23.57 11.99 14.49
C ILE A 113 23.48 12.92 15.71
N VAL A 114 22.58 12.61 16.66
CA VAL A 114 22.41 13.41 17.88
C VAL A 114 23.70 13.42 18.70
N MET A 115 24.35 12.27 18.86
CA MET A 115 25.63 12.16 19.55
C MET A 115 26.73 12.99 18.88
N PHE A 116 26.79 13.01 17.55
CA PHE A 116 27.77 13.82 16.80
C PHE A 116 27.56 15.32 17.03
N PHE A 117 26.33 15.82 16.94
CA PHE A 117 26.03 17.23 17.21
C PHE A 117 26.30 17.61 18.67
N PHE A 118 26.00 16.72 19.61
CA PHE A 118 26.33 16.94 21.02
C PHE A 118 27.84 17.05 21.24
N LEU A 119 28.63 16.14 20.65
CA LEU A 119 30.09 16.16 20.78
C LEU A 119 30.69 17.41 20.14
N ALA A 120 30.20 17.79 18.95
CA ALA A 120 30.62 19.01 18.27
C ALA A 120 30.30 20.27 19.09
N TYR A 121 29.11 20.34 19.69
CA TYR A 121 28.72 21.43 20.58
C TYR A 121 29.65 21.55 21.80
N VAL A 122 29.92 20.43 22.49
CA VAL A 122 30.83 20.41 23.63
C VAL A 122 32.23 20.88 23.22
N MET A 123 32.74 20.41 22.08
CA MET A 123 34.06 20.81 21.58
C MET A 123 34.13 22.32 21.27
N ILE A 124 33.10 22.88 20.63
CA ILE A 124 33.03 24.31 20.30
C ILE A 124 32.95 25.15 21.58
N VAL A 125 32.10 24.77 22.53
CA VAL A 125 31.95 25.51 23.79
C VAL A 125 33.23 25.45 24.62
N SER A 126 33.88 24.28 24.72
CA SER A 126 35.18 24.17 25.38
C SER A 126 36.26 24.99 24.68
N SER A 127 36.26 25.05 23.34
CA SER A 127 37.21 25.89 22.60
C SER A 127 36.99 27.38 22.87
N ILE A 128 35.74 27.85 22.93
CA ILE A 128 35.42 29.25 23.20
C ILE A 128 35.85 29.62 24.63
N ILE A 129 35.49 28.80 25.62
CA ILE A 129 35.87 29.02 27.03
C ILE A 129 37.39 29.02 27.22
N LEU A 130 38.13 28.19 26.48
CA LEU A 130 39.59 28.14 26.57
C LEU A 130 40.28 29.30 25.83
N THR A 131 39.59 29.96 24.89
CA THR A 131 40.15 31.11 24.14
C THR A 131 39.87 32.45 24.85
N ASP A 132 38.91 32.48 25.77
CA ASP A 132 38.55 33.65 26.60
C ASP A 132 39.32 33.73 27.95
N VAL A 133 40.34 32.88 28.17
CA VAL A 133 41.29 32.93 29.31
C VAL A 133 42.67 33.35 28.83
#